data_AF-A0A9E3D7J7-F1
#
_entry.id   AF-A0A9E3D7J7-F1
#
_cell.length_a   1.000
_cell.length_b   1.000
_cell.length_c   1.000
_cell.angle_alpha   90.00
_cell.angle_beta   90.00
_cell.angle_gamma   90.00
#
_symmetry.space_group_name_H-M   'P 1'
#
loop_
_entity.id
_entity.type
_entity.pdbx_description
1 polymer ?
#
loop_
_entity_poly.entity_id
_entity_poly.type
_entity_poly.pdbx_seq_one_letter_code
_entity_poly.pdbx_strand_id
1 'polypeptide(L)'
;MLFLHSHCPCSSATVNEVARIIAHTNGRLSVHAEFVRPQGEDDRWTGTSLYRNAAAIPGVIAEIDAEGVEAARFAAETSGQSMLYDTSGELVFSGGITLARGHEGDNPGETAIVDFVNGFGSATPRTPVFGCALSNRLPVELVGKETACRN
;
A
#
# COMPACT_ATOMS: atom_id res chain seq x y z
N MET A 1 2.96 -4.98 -5.69
CA MET A 1 3.35 -4.73 -4.29
C MET A 1 2.53 -3.59 -3.74
N LEU A 2 2.10 -3.68 -2.48
CA LEU A 2 1.34 -2.67 -1.76
C LEU A 2 1.87 -2.58 -0.32
N PHE A 3 2.12 -1.37 0.18
CA PHE A 3 2.68 -1.18 1.53
C PHE A 3 1.69 -0.42 2.42
N LEU A 4 1.38 -0.97 3.58
CA LEU A 4 0.31 -0.49 4.45
C LEU A 4 0.77 -0.39 5.91
N HIS A 5 0.22 0.60 6.61
CA HIS A 5 0.24 0.66 8.06
C HIS A 5 -1.11 0.20 8.62
N SER A 6 -1.12 -0.79 9.51
CA SER A 6 -2.32 -1.49 10.04
C SER A 6 -3.33 -0.61 10.80
N HIS A 7 -2.92 0.55 11.31
CA HIS A 7 -3.78 1.45 12.08
C HIS A 7 -4.13 2.76 11.36
N CYS A 8 -3.68 2.95 10.11
CA CYS A 8 -4.02 4.16 9.36
C CYS A 8 -5.42 4.03 8.74
N PRO A 9 -6.33 5.02 8.90
CA PRO A 9 -7.56 5.07 8.12
C PRO A 9 -7.29 5.17 6.60
N CYS A 10 -6.13 5.69 6.20
CA CYS A 10 -5.69 5.72 4.81
C CYS A 10 -5.48 4.32 4.20
N SER A 11 -5.11 3.34 5.02
CA SER A 11 -4.90 1.96 4.57
C SER A 11 -6.22 1.26 4.27
N SER A 12 -7.29 1.58 5.02
CA SER A 12 -8.63 1.03 4.78
C SER A 12 -9.17 1.40 3.39
N ALA A 13 -9.09 2.68 3.03
CA ALA A 13 -9.47 3.11 1.68
C ALA A 13 -8.65 2.35 0.62
N THR A 14 -7.33 2.27 0.80
CA THR A 14 -6.46 1.55 -0.14
C THR A 14 -6.83 0.07 -0.29
N VAL A 15 -7.18 -0.63 0.78
CA VAL A 15 -7.61 -2.04 0.72
C VAL A 15 -8.94 -2.18 -0.03
N ASN A 16 -9.87 -1.26 0.15
CA ASN A 16 -11.14 -1.26 -0.61
C ASN A 16 -10.89 -1.03 -2.10
N GLU A 17 -9.96 -0.15 -2.45
CA GLU A 17 -9.52 0.10 -3.83
C GLU A 17 -8.90 -1.14 -4.49
N VAL A 18 -8.08 -1.90 -3.75
CA VAL A 18 -7.55 -3.18 -4.23
C VAL A 18 -8.65 -4.15 -4.61
N ALA A 19 -9.71 -4.27 -3.79
CA ALA A 19 -10.82 -5.15 -4.09
C ALA A 19 -11.50 -4.77 -5.42
N ARG A 20 -11.64 -3.47 -5.72
CA ARG A 20 -12.20 -2.97 -6.98
C ARG A 20 -11.28 -3.27 -8.17
N ILE A 21 -9.98 -3.02 -8.03
CA ILE A 21 -8.98 -3.34 -9.06
C ILE A 21 -8.97 -4.85 -9.37
N ILE A 22 -8.99 -5.71 -8.35
CA ILE A 22 -9.03 -7.17 -8.53
C ILE A 22 -10.27 -7.58 -9.33
N ALA A 23 -11.44 -7.00 -9.03
CA ALA A 23 -12.67 -7.27 -9.77
C ALA A 23 -12.57 -6.84 -11.24
N HIS A 24 -11.88 -5.74 -11.55
CA HIS A 24 -11.71 -5.23 -12.91
C HIS A 24 -10.61 -5.92 -13.72
N THR A 25 -9.74 -6.70 -13.08
CA THR A 25 -8.60 -7.36 -13.74
C THR A 25 -8.85 -8.83 -14.07
N ASN A 26 -9.98 -9.41 -13.66
CA ASN A 26 -10.40 -10.77 -13.98
C ASN A 26 -9.34 -11.84 -13.63
N GLY A 27 -8.68 -11.72 -12.48
CA GLY A 27 -7.70 -12.69 -11.98
C GLY A 27 -6.32 -12.63 -12.64
N ARG A 28 -6.04 -11.61 -13.46
CA ARG A 28 -4.72 -11.38 -14.07
C ARG A 28 -3.75 -10.58 -13.18
N LEU A 29 -4.20 -10.16 -12.01
CA LEU A 29 -3.40 -9.40 -11.05
C LEU A 29 -3.20 -10.24 -9.78
N SER A 30 -1.94 -10.35 -9.36
CA SER A 30 -1.56 -10.80 -8.01
C SER A 30 -1.09 -9.59 -7.20
N VAL A 31 -1.50 -9.51 -5.94
CA VAL A 31 -1.14 -8.41 -5.04
C VAL A 31 -0.47 -8.97 -3.80
N HIS A 32 0.79 -8.59 -3.57
CA HIS A 32 1.44 -8.75 -2.27
C HIS A 32 1.23 -7.47 -1.47
N ALA A 33 0.61 -7.60 -0.29
CA ALA A 33 0.31 -6.51 0.62
C ALA A 33 1.13 -6.65 1.90
N GLU A 34 2.12 -5.77 2.05
CA GLU A 34 3.04 -5.72 3.17
C GLU A 34 2.51 -4.79 4.26
N PHE A 35 2.15 -5.36 5.40
CA PHE A 35 1.72 -4.62 6.58
C PHE A 35 2.91 -4.34 7.49
N VAL A 36 3.37 -3.08 7.48
CA VAL A 36 4.54 -2.65 8.24
C VAL A 36 4.24 -2.67 9.73
N ARG A 37 5.04 -3.45 10.45
CA ARG A 37 5.09 -3.43 11.92
C ARG A 37 6.38 -2.77 12.39
N PRO A 38 6.33 -1.58 13.00
CA PRO A 38 7.50 -0.92 13.56
C PRO A 38 8.21 -1.78 14.60
N GLN A 39 9.51 -1.52 14.78
CA GLN A 39 10.29 -2.14 15.85
C GLN A 39 9.68 -1.82 17.22
N GLY A 40 9.56 -2.83 18.08
CA GLY A 40 9.04 -2.68 19.45
C GLY A 40 7.52 -2.83 19.59
N GLU A 41 6.79 -2.91 18.48
CA GLU A 41 5.35 -3.24 18.48
C GLU A 41 5.14 -4.76 18.46
N ASP A 42 4.09 -5.23 19.13
CA ASP A 42 3.77 -6.66 19.25
C ASP A 42 2.90 -7.18 18.07
N ASP A 43 2.59 -8.49 18.06
CA ASP A 43 1.79 -9.09 17.00
C ASP A 43 0.35 -8.53 16.92
N ARG A 44 -0.17 -7.93 18.01
CA ARG A 44 -1.52 -7.34 18.03
C ARG A 44 -1.59 -6.08 17.18
N TRP A 45 -0.45 -5.41 16.94
CA TRP A 45 -0.32 -4.30 16.00
C TRP A 45 -0.81 -4.64 14.59
N THR A 46 -0.66 -5.90 14.20
CA THR A 46 -0.99 -6.36 12.85
C THR A 46 -2.24 -7.22 12.77
N GLY A 47 -2.72 -7.76 13.90
CA GLY A 47 -3.95 -8.55 14.01
C GLY A 47 -5.25 -7.74 13.86
N THR A 48 -5.26 -6.68 13.06
CA THR A 48 -6.41 -5.78 12.89
C THR A 48 -7.45 -6.37 11.94
N SER A 49 -8.66 -5.82 11.96
CA SER A 49 -9.69 -6.13 10.96
C SER A 49 -9.21 -5.82 9.54
N LEU A 50 -8.38 -4.78 9.38
CA LEU A 50 -7.83 -4.39 8.09
C LEU A 50 -6.95 -5.48 7.46
N TYR A 51 -6.03 -6.07 8.24
CA TYR A 51 -5.20 -7.18 7.75
C TYR A 51 -6.08 -8.37 7.30
N ARG A 52 -7.07 -8.75 8.12
CA ARG A 52 -8.00 -9.84 7.77
C ARG A 52 -8.82 -9.53 6.53
N ASN A 53 -9.27 -8.29 6.37
CA ASN A 53 -10.03 -7.88 5.19
C ASN A 53 -9.17 -7.96 3.93
N ALA A 54 -7.92 -7.50 3.98
CA ALA A 54 -7.00 -7.62 2.85
C ALA A 54 -6.71 -9.08 2.49
N ALA A 55 -6.44 -9.93 3.49
CA ALA A 55 -6.21 -11.37 3.31
C ALA A 55 -7.43 -12.13 2.76
N ALA A 56 -8.64 -11.58 2.88
CA ALA A 56 -9.86 -12.18 2.35
C ALA A 56 -10.12 -11.83 0.87
N ILE A 57 -9.38 -10.89 0.29
CA ILE A 57 -9.54 -10.51 -1.12
C ILE A 57 -8.88 -11.57 -2.01
N PRO A 58 -9.59 -12.14 -3.00
CA PRO A 58 -8.99 -13.09 -3.94
C PRO A 58 -7.77 -12.50 -4.67
N GLY A 59 -6.68 -13.26 -4.76
CA GLY A 59 -5.46 -12.79 -5.41
C GLY A 59 -4.59 -11.84 -4.58
N VAL A 60 -4.96 -11.56 -3.33
CA VAL A 60 -4.13 -10.83 -2.36
C VAL A 60 -3.41 -11.81 -1.43
N ILE A 61 -2.10 -11.63 -1.29
CA ILE A 61 -1.25 -12.26 -0.29
C ILE A 61 -0.86 -11.18 0.71
N ALA A 62 -1.37 -11.26 1.94
CA ALA A 62 -1.11 -10.29 2.99
C ALA A 62 -0.06 -10.80 3.98
N GLU A 63 1.05 -10.08 4.10
CA GLU A 63 2.21 -10.45 4.91
C GLU A 63 2.56 -9.33 5.90
N ILE A 64 3.27 -9.70 6.96
CA ILE A 64 3.75 -8.75 7.96
C ILE A 64 5.19 -8.39 7.64
N ASP A 65 5.43 -7.12 7.33
CA ASP A 65 6.76 -6.57 7.13
C ASP A 65 7.32 -6.12 8.48
N ALA A 66 7.96 -7.06 9.18
CA ALA A 66 8.58 -6.81 10.47
C ALA A 66 9.71 -5.80 10.32
N GLU A 67 9.63 -4.71 11.08
CA GLU A 67 10.59 -3.59 11.10
C GLU A 67 10.69 -2.81 9.78
N GLY A 68 9.82 -3.07 8.79
CA GLY A 68 9.80 -2.34 7.53
C GLY A 68 10.91 -2.72 6.55
N VAL A 69 11.39 -3.97 6.60
CA VAL A 69 12.47 -4.48 5.74
C VAL A 69 12.07 -4.45 4.26
N GLU A 70 10.88 -4.93 3.93
CA GLU A 70 10.38 -4.90 2.54
C GLU A 70 10.06 -3.47 2.13
N ALA A 71 9.40 -2.68 2.97
CA ALA A 71 9.16 -1.27 2.71
C ALA A 71 10.47 -0.52 2.39
N ALA A 72 11.56 -0.80 3.12
CA ALA A 72 12.87 -0.21 2.83
C ALA A 72 13.46 -0.69 1.50
N ARG A 73 13.36 -1.98 1.17
CA ARG A 73 13.87 -2.55 -0.11
C ARG A 73 13.19 -1.94 -1.33
N PHE A 74 11.89 -1.67 -1.22
CA PHE A 74 11.10 -1.06 -2.28
C PHE A 74 11.11 0.47 -2.24
N ALA A 75 11.81 1.09 -1.28
CA ALA A 75 11.77 2.53 -1.04
C ALA A 75 10.33 3.06 -0.88
N ALA A 76 9.47 2.28 -0.21
CA ALA A 76 8.13 2.67 0.16
C ALA A 76 8.17 3.56 1.40
N GLU A 77 7.64 4.78 1.26
CA GLU A 77 7.71 5.80 2.32
C GLU A 77 6.35 6.10 2.92
N THR A 78 5.27 5.90 2.14
CA THR A 78 3.91 6.32 2.51
C THR A 78 2.95 5.14 2.49
N SER A 79 2.12 5.05 3.53
CA SER A 79 1.06 4.04 3.62
C SER A 79 0.07 4.19 2.48
N GLY A 80 -0.17 3.10 1.77
CA GLY A 80 -0.98 3.06 0.54
C GLY A 80 -0.17 3.14 -0.75
N GLN A 81 1.16 3.24 -0.67
CA GLN A 81 2.04 3.22 -1.83
C GLN A 81 1.95 1.86 -2.54
N SER A 82 1.68 1.90 -3.84
CA SER A 82 1.43 0.75 -4.70
C SER A 82 2.41 0.74 -5.86
N MET A 83 2.92 -0.44 -6.20
CA MET A 83 3.84 -0.67 -7.31
C MET A 83 3.36 -1.85 -8.15
N LEU A 84 3.21 -1.65 -9.45
CA LEU A 84 2.85 -2.68 -10.42
C LEU A 84 4.09 -3.07 -11.22
N TYR A 85 4.34 -4.37 -11.27
CA TYR A 85 5.38 -4.97 -12.08
C TYR A 85 4.74 -5.79 -13.19
N ASP A 86 5.30 -5.75 -14.39
CA ASP A 86 4.85 -6.59 -15.49
C ASP A 86 5.40 -8.03 -15.37
N THR A 87 5.05 -8.89 -16.33
CA THR A 87 5.49 -10.29 -16.34
C THR A 87 6.99 -10.48 -16.56
N SER A 88 7.71 -9.45 -17.01
CA SER A 88 9.17 -9.45 -17.12
C SER A 88 9.87 -8.97 -15.84
N GLY A 89 9.10 -8.47 -14.86
CA GLY A 89 9.59 -7.94 -13.60
C GLY A 89 9.91 -6.44 -13.66
N GLU A 90 9.53 -5.75 -14.73
CA GLU A 90 9.77 -4.31 -14.88
C GLU A 90 8.70 -3.49 -14.16
N LEU A 91 9.11 -2.42 -13.48
CA LEU A 91 8.20 -1.52 -12.78
C LEU A 91 7.46 -0.63 -13.80
N VAL A 92 6.16 -0.86 -13.97
CA VAL A 92 5.32 -0.13 -14.93
C VAL A 92 4.43 0.95 -14.30
N PHE A 93 4.18 0.85 -12.98
CA PHE A 93 3.46 1.88 -12.23
C PHE A 93 3.99 1.99 -10.80
N SER A 94 4.10 3.22 -10.28
CA SER A 94 4.39 3.50 -8.87
C SER A 94 3.63 4.73 -8.40
N GLY A 95 2.74 4.56 -7.42
CA GLY A 95 1.94 5.67 -6.88
C GLY A 95 0.86 5.24 -5.92
N GLY A 96 -0.06 6.16 -5.61
CA GLY A 96 -1.24 5.89 -4.80
C GLY A 96 -2.42 5.45 -5.67
N ILE A 97 -3.30 4.64 -5.09
CA ILE A 97 -4.55 4.19 -5.71
C ILE A 97 -5.79 4.82 -5.05
N THR A 98 -5.61 6.01 -4.46
CA THR A 98 -6.69 6.82 -3.86
C THR A 98 -6.53 8.27 -4.32
N LEU A 99 -7.63 9.01 -4.44
CA LEU A 99 -7.58 10.44 -4.81
C LEU A 99 -7.04 11.33 -3.68
N ALA A 100 -7.29 10.94 -2.43
CA ALA A 100 -6.93 11.68 -1.24
C ALA A 100 -6.91 10.74 -0.02
N ARG A 101 -6.47 11.26 1.13
CA ARG A 101 -6.46 10.51 2.40
C ARG A 101 -7.87 9.99 2.72
N GLY A 102 -8.02 8.67 2.82
CA GLY A 102 -9.28 8.04 3.20
C GLY A 102 -10.41 8.16 2.16
N HIS A 103 -10.10 8.51 0.90
CA HIS A 103 -11.09 8.64 -0.15
C HIS A 103 -11.14 7.38 -1.03
N GLU A 104 -12.34 6.88 -1.28
CA GLU A 104 -12.64 5.74 -2.16
C GLU A 104 -13.33 6.21 -3.44
N GLY A 105 -13.16 5.49 -4.53
CA GLY A 105 -13.76 5.79 -5.83
C GLY A 105 -12.75 6.09 -6.94
N ASP A 106 -13.28 6.33 -8.14
CA ASP A 106 -12.51 6.48 -9.37
C ASP A 106 -11.29 7.38 -9.19
N ASN A 107 -10.11 6.83 -9.48
CA ASN A 107 -8.86 7.56 -9.32
C ASN A 107 -7.84 7.18 -10.40
N PRO A 108 -6.91 8.10 -10.75
CA PRO A 108 -5.92 7.85 -11.79
C PRO A 108 -5.02 6.63 -11.54
N GLY A 109 -4.80 6.25 -10.27
CA GLY A 109 -3.97 5.09 -9.93
C GLY A 109 -4.66 3.77 -10.23
N GLU A 110 -5.93 3.63 -9.84
CA GLU A 110 -6.78 2.51 -10.23
C GLU A 110 -6.85 2.40 -11.75
N THR A 111 -7.22 3.49 -12.45
CA THR A 111 -7.32 3.48 -13.91
C THR A 111 -6.02 3.02 -14.55
N ALA A 112 -4.88 3.55 -14.12
CA ALA A 112 -3.59 3.18 -14.67
C ALA A 112 -3.29 1.68 -14.48
N ILE A 113 -3.51 1.13 -13.29
CA ILE A 113 -3.27 -0.30 -13.01
C ILE A 113 -4.20 -1.18 -13.86
N VAL A 114 -5.50 -0.86 -13.90
CA VAL A 114 -6.49 -1.63 -14.65
C VAL A 114 -6.17 -1.61 -16.15
N ASP A 115 -5.80 -0.45 -16.70
CA ASP A 115 -5.41 -0.31 -18.10
C ASP A 115 -4.17 -1.16 -18.41
N PHE A 116 -3.10 -1.03 -17.60
CA PHE A 116 -1.89 -1.84 -17.75
C PHE A 116 -2.19 -3.35 -17.74
N VAL A 117 -2.95 -3.84 -16.76
CA VAL A 117 -3.29 -5.27 -16.65
C VAL A 117 -4.19 -5.74 -17.79
N ASN A 118 -5.02 -4.85 -18.33
CA ASN A 118 -5.90 -5.15 -19.46
C ASN A 118 -5.22 -5.06 -20.83
N GLY A 119 -3.97 -4.59 -20.89
CA GLY A 119 -3.24 -4.39 -22.15
C GLY A 119 -3.66 -3.13 -22.91
N PHE A 120 -4.45 -2.26 -22.28
CA PHE A 120 -4.69 -0.91 -22.76
C PHE A 120 -3.51 -0.08 -22.24
N GLY A 121 -2.55 0.27 -23.08
CA GLY A 121 -1.37 1.02 -22.60
C GLY A 121 -1.76 2.23 -21.75
N SER A 122 -1.12 2.44 -20.60
CA SER A 122 -1.42 3.56 -19.71
C SER A 122 -0.40 4.70 -19.89
N ALA A 123 -0.90 5.94 -19.96
CA ALA A 123 -0.07 7.14 -20.01
C ALA A 123 0.38 7.62 -18.61
N THR A 124 -0.09 6.98 -17.54
CA THR A 124 0.13 7.43 -16.16
C THR A 124 0.95 6.40 -15.38
N PRO A 125 2.30 6.45 -15.46
CA PRO A 125 3.17 5.54 -14.72
C PRO A 125 3.31 5.92 -13.24
N ARG A 126 2.84 7.11 -12.83
CA ARG A 126 2.98 7.63 -11.46
C ARG A 126 1.78 8.44 -11.03
N THR A 127 1.42 8.30 -9.77
CA THR A 127 0.40 9.10 -9.08
C THR A 127 0.87 9.49 -7.68
N PRO A 128 0.36 10.59 -7.10
CA PRO A 128 0.63 10.94 -5.71
C PRO A 128 0.16 9.83 -4.75
N VAL A 129 0.86 9.69 -3.62
CA VAL A 129 0.45 8.80 -2.53
C VAL A 129 0.00 9.65 -1.34
N PHE A 130 -1.19 9.37 -0.80
CA PHE A 130 -1.75 10.11 0.32
C PHE A 130 -1.90 9.21 1.56
N GLY A 131 -0.94 9.28 2.47
CA GLY A 131 -0.94 8.43 3.66
C GLY A 131 0.01 8.88 4.76
N CYS A 132 0.02 8.14 5.86
CA CYS A 132 1.01 8.34 6.93
C CYS A 132 2.35 7.77 6.50
N ALA A 133 3.45 8.25 7.09
CA ALA A 133 4.78 7.70 6.86
C ALA A 133 4.83 6.23 7.34
N LEU A 134 5.47 5.36 6.55
CA LEU A 134 5.68 3.93 6.90
C LEU A 134 6.86 3.74 7.86
N SER A 135 7.91 4.54 7.65
CA SER A 135 9.06 4.57 8.55
C SER A 135 8.99 5.79 9.46
N ASN A 136 9.28 5.60 10.74
CA ASN A 136 9.62 6.70 11.63
C ASN A 136 11.08 7.10 11.38
N ARG A 137 11.42 7.57 10.17
CA ARG A 137 12.70 8.24 9.94
C ARG A 137 12.62 9.62 10.58
N LEU A 138 12.84 9.68 11.89
CA LEU A 138 13.33 10.93 12.47
C LEU A 138 14.70 11.21 11.82
N PRO A 139 14.96 12.44 11.35
CA PRO A 139 16.32 12.87 11.13
C PRO A 139 17.14 12.57 12.40
N VAL A 140 18.38 12.11 12.23
CA VAL A 140 19.33 11.94 13.33
C VAL A 140 19.75 13.34 13.81
N GLU A 141 18.83 14.05 14.45
CA GLU A 141 19.02 15.26 15.26
C GLU A 141 17.64 15.61 15.84
N LEU A 142 17.58 15.78 17.17
CA LEU A 142 16.40 15.93 18.03
C LEU A 142 15.92 14.64 18.71
N VAL A 143 16.78 14.10 19.57
CA VAL A 143 16.34 13.45 20.80
C VAL A 143 15.45 14.43 21.57
N GLY A 144 14.17 14.08 21.74
CA GLY A 144 13.25 14.79 22.61
C GLY A 144 12.10 15.49 21.88
N LYS A 145 11.24 14.71 21.23
CA LYS A 145 9.78 14.95 21.17
C LYS A 145 9.08 13.74 20.56
N GLU A 146 8.16 13.18 21.32
CA GLU A 146 7.28 12.09 20.92
C GLU A 146 6.66 12.38 19.55
N THR A 147 7.03 11.59 18.55
CA THR A 147 6.28 11.49 17.29
C THR A 147 5.73 10.07 17.22
N ALA A 148 4.74 9.82 18.07
CA ALA A 148 3.86 8.68 17.96
C ALA A 148 2.48 9.26 17.64
N CYS A 149 1.92 8.87 16.50
CA CYS A 149 0.52 9.06 16.20
C CYS A 149 -0.26 8.20 17.20
N ARG A 150 -0.58 8.75 18.38
CA ARG A 150 -1.64 8.21 19.26
C ARG A 150 -2.94 8.88 18.85
N ASN A 151 -3.99 8.07 18.79
CA ASN A 151 -5.37 8.41 18.44
C ASN A 151 -5.86 9.75 19.02
#